data_AF-A0A8S3UY35-F1
#
_entry.id   AF-A0A8S3UY35-F1
#
_cell.length_a   1.000
_cell.length_b   1.000
_cell.length_c   1.000
_cell.angle_alpha   90.00
_cell.angle_beta   90.00
_cell.angle_gamma   90.00
#
_symmetry.space_group_name_H-M   'P 1'
#
loop_
_entity.id
_entity.type
_entity.pdbx_description
1 polymer ?
#
loop_
_entity_poly.entity_id
_entity_poly.type
_entity_poly.pdbx_seq_one_letter_code
_entity_poly.pdbx_strand_id
1 'polypeptide(L)'
;MAEPIINCGQHTNEILNLFCCKCEEVICVHCMIDNHQKHEMKHLFDARKVIQGQLKRILTTEHEHITGKIKEAKDFVSNELSDSDTDEKQVCEHIEKSAESAKNKIESQTKDLIDNLKTKYATYIQTVQAIVKTVTETETKILELRKSVNDIDDIEWTQQVELFSKIKKSINSLKTMVKIKKDI
;
A
#
# COMPACT_ATOMS: atom_id res chain seq x y z
N MET A 1 -62.52 -22.73 36.04
CA MET A 1 -61.52 -22.28 37.05
C MET A 1 -62.04 -20.98 37.62
N ALA A 2 -62.29 -20.91 38.93
CA ALA A 2 -62.76 -19.68 39.57
C ALA A 2 -61.63 -18.64 39.57
N GLU A 3 -61.92 -17.40 39.19
CA GLU A 3 -60.93 -16.32 39.19
C GLU A 3 -60.59 -15.92 40.64
N PRO A 4 -59.32 -15.58 40.94
CA PRO A 4 -58.92 -15.17 42.28
C PRO A 4 -59.64 -13.88 42.68
N ILE A 5 -60.28 -13.89 43.85
CA ILE A 5 -60.97 -12.73 44.41
C ILE A 5 -59.90 -11.81 45.03
N ILE A 6 -59.82 -10.58 44.54
CA ILE A 6 -58.91 -9.55 45.06
C ILE A 6 -59.73 -8.53 45.84
N ASN A 7 -59.40 -8.36 47.12
CA ASN A 7 -60.10 -7.41 48.00
C ASN A 7 -59.50 -6.01 47.89
N CYS A 8 -60.33 -5.00 48.13
CA CYS A 8 -59.91 -3.61 48.21
C CYS A 8 -59.08 -3.36 49.46
N GLY A 9 -57.97 -2.63 49.32
CA GLY A 9 -57.13 -2.24 50.45
C GLY A 9 -57.70 -1.10 51.30
N GLN A 10 -58.68 -0.35 50.78
CA GLN A 10 -59.29 0.80 51.48
C GLN A 10 -60.67 0.47 52.08
N HIS A 11 -61.44 -0.41 51.44
CA HIS A 11 -62.78 -0.80 51.90
C HIS A 11 -62.80 -2.28 52.26
N THR A 12 -62.96 -2.58 53.55
CA THR A 12 -62.97 -3.95 54.07
C THR A 12 -64.12 -4.75 53.49
N ASN A 13 -63.85 -5.99 53.08
CA ASN A 13 -64.81 -6.93 52.45
C ASN A 13 -65.34 -6.53 51.07
N GLU A 14 -64.79 -5.49 50.45
CA GLU A 14 -65.14 -5.11 49.08
C GLU A 14 -64.20 -5.76 48.07
N ILE A 15 -64.76 -6.18 46.93
CA ILE A 15 -64.01 -6.85 45.86
C ILE A 15 -63.67 -5.83 44.76
N LEU A 16 -62.44 -5.90 44.25
CA LEU A 16 -61.98 -5.15 43.09
C LEU A 16 -62.58 -5.77 41.82
N ASN A 17 -63.57 -5.10 41.21
CA ASN A 17 -64.26 -5.61 40.02
C ASN A 17 -64.56 -4.54 38.95
N LEU A 18 -64.17 -3.29 39.20
CA LEU A 18 -64.30 -2.19 38.26
C LEU A 18 -62.90 -1.72 37.82
N PHE A 19 -62.78 -1.29 36.57
CA PHE A 19 -61.59 -0.63 36.03
C PHE A 19 -61.94 0.82 35.71
N CYS A 20 -61.20 1.76 36.29
CA CYS A 20 -61.35 3.17 36.03
C CYS A 20 -60.54 3.55 34.77
N CYS A 21 -61.20 3.87 33.66
CA CYS A 21 -60.53 4.16 32.40
C CYS A 21 -59.66 5.43 32.43
N LYS A 22 -59.95 6.37 33.33
CA LYS A 22 -59.18 7.62 33.46
C LYS A 22 -57.97 7.47 34.37
N CYS A 23 -58.06 6.66 35.43
CA CYS A 23 -56.98 6.43 36.37
C CYS A 23 -56.11 5.22 35.99
N GLU A 24 -56.59 4.38 35.08
CA GLU A 24 -55.96 3.13 34.65
C GLU A 24 -55.74 2.11 35.79
N GLU A 25 -56.66 2.10 36.76
CA GLU A 25 -56.57 1.30 37.98
C GLU A 25 -57.81 0.42 38.19
N VAL A 26 -57.62 -0.71 38.86
CA VAL A 26 -58.71 -1.60 39.30
C VAL A 26 -59.19 -1.17 40.69
N ILE A 27 -60.49 -0.90 40.81
CA ILE A 27 -61.12 -0.34 42.02
C ILE A 27 -62.37 -1.15 42.43
N CYS A 28 -62.83 -0.97 43.67
CA CYS A 28 -64.14 -1.46 44.10
C CYS A 28 -65.24 -0.41 43.90
N VAL A 29 -66.50 -0.78 44.17
CA VAL A 29 -67.66 0.11 44.05
C VAL A 29 -67.58 1.30 45.00
N HIS A 30 -67.07 1.10 46.22
CA HIS A 30 -66.92 2.19 47.18
C HIS A 30 -65.85 3.20 46.76
N CYS A 31 -64.70 2.75 46.24
CA CYS A 31 -63.72 3.66 45.63
C CYS A 31 -64.32 4.48 44.49
N MET A 32 -65.19 3.88 43.66
CA MET A 32 -65.90 4.60 42.60
C MET A 32 -66.73 5.75 43.18
N ILE A 33 -67.44 5.50 44.28
CA ILE A 33 -68.27 6.51 44.95
C ILE A 33 -67.41 7.56 45.66
N ASP A 34 -66.32 7.20 46.32
CA ASP A 34 -65.56 8.16 47.11
C ASP A 34 -64.74 9.11 46.22
N ASN A 35 -64.02 8.56 45.24
CA ASN A 35 -62.95 9.28 44.54
C ASN A 35 -63.05 9.27 43.01
N HIS A 36 -63.91 8.44 42.41
CA HIS A 36 -63.96 8.28 40.94
C HIS A 36 -65.36 8.49 40.31
N GLN A 37 -66.25 9.22 40.98
CA GLN A 37 -67.68 9.38 40.59
C GLN A 37 -67.89 9.87 39.15
N LYS A 38 -66.94 10.63 38.61
CA LYS A 38 -67.01 11.25 37.28
C LYS A 38 -66.14 10.54 36.23
N HIS A 39 -65.50 9.43 36.58
CA HIS A 39 -64.64 8.70 35.65
C HIS A 39 -65.42 7.59 34.96
N GLU A 40 -65.09 7.32 33.69
CA GLU A 40 -65.65 6.18 32.98
C GLU A 40 -65.16 4.88 33.64
N MET A 41 -66.11 3.99 33.92
CA MET A 41 -65.87 2.68 34.53
C MET A 41 -66.20 1.59 33.55
N LYS A 42 -65.38 0.53 33.54
CA LYS A 42 -65.67 -0.72 32.86
C LYS A 42 -65.64 -1.85 33.85
N HIS A 43 -66.41 -2.90 33.59
CA HIS A 43 -66.23 -4.14 34.33
C HIS A 43 -64.83 -4.70 34.05
N LEU A 44 -64.16 -5.22 35.08
CA LEU A 44 -62.77 -5.67 34.97
C LEU A 44 -62.57 -6.69 33.84
N PHE A 45 -63.53 -7.59 33.65
CA PHE A 45 -63.51 -8.58 32.57
C PHE A 45 -63.46 -7.97 31.17
N ASP A 46 -64.24 -6.90 30.92
CA ASP A 46 -64.28 -6.24 29.62
C ASP A 46 -63.03 -5.39 29.40
N ALA A 47 -62.57 -4.69 30.44
CA ALA A 47 -61.32 -3.94 30.42
C ALA A 47 -60.13 -4.87 30.13
N ARG A 48 -60.07 -6.05 30.76
CA ARG A 48 -59.03 -7.06 30.54
C ARG A 48 -58.95 -7.48 29.07
N LYS A 49 -60.08 -7.78 28.43
CA LYS A 49 -60.10 -8.18 27.01
C LYS A 49 -59.55 -7.08 26.10
N VAL A 50 -59.95 -5.83 26.34
CA VAL A 50 -59.50 -4.68 25.55
C VAL A 50 -58.00 -4.44 25.76
N ILE A 51 -57.54 -4.36 27.00
CA ILE A 51 -56.13 -4.12 27.35
C ILE A 51 -55.25 -5.26 26.81
N GLN A 52 -55.66 -6.52 26.97
CA GLN A 52 -54.92 -7.65 26.42
C GLN A 52 -54.83 -7.59 24.89
N GLY A 53 -55.90 -7.16 24.20
CA GLY A 53 -55.89 -6.96 22.75
C GLY A 53 -55.00 -5.79 22.31
N GLN A 54 -54.92 -4.72 23.11
CA GLN A 54 -54.00 -3.60 22.87
C GLN A 54 -52.55 -4.00 23.10
N LEU A 55 -52.24 -4.64 24.23
CA LEU A 55 -50.89 -5.13 24.54
C LEU A 55 -50.39 -6.11 23.49
N LYS A 56 -51.22 -7.05 23.03
CA LYS A 56 -50.86 -7.96 21.93
C LYS A 56 -50.50 -7.20 20.66
N ARG A 57 -51.30 -6.21 20.27
CA ARG A 57 -51.04 -5.40 19.08
C ARG A 57 -49.75 -4.60 19.20
N ILE A 58 -49.56 -3.90 20.32
CA ILE A 58 -48.33 -3.14 20.59
C ILE A 58 -47.13 -4.08 20.55
N LEU A 59 -47.20 -5.22 21.25
CA LEU A 59 -46.11 -6.18 21.29
C LEU A 59 -45.77 -6.71 19.89
N THR A 60 -46.76 -7.06 19.07
CA THR A 60 -46.53 -7.54 17.70
C THR A 60 -45.91 -6.44 16.83
N THR A 61 -46.48 -5.24 16.83
CA THR A 61 -45.98 -4.12 16.01
C THR A 61 -44.58 -3.69 16.41
N GLU A 62 -44.31 -3.52 17.70
CA GLU A 62 -42.98 -3.14 18.18
C GLU A 62 -41.97 -4.28 17.97
N HIS A 63 -42.37 -5.53 18.16
CA HIS A 63 -41.49 -6.67 17.89
C HIS A 63 -41.08 -6.74 16.42
N GLU A 64 -42.03 -6.58 15.49
CA GLU A 64 -41.76 -6.54 14.06
C GLU A 64 -40.88 -5.35 13.69
N HIS A 65 -41.17 -4.16 14.23
CA HIS A 65 -40.38 -2.95 13.98
C HIS A 65 -38.93 -3.09 14.46
N ILE A 66 -38.75 -3.51 15.72
CA ILE A 66 -37.42 -3.70 16.33
C ILE A 66 -36.66 -4.80 15.59
N THR A 67 -37.30 -5.92 15.28
CA THR A 67 -36.64 -7.03 14.56
C THR A 67 -36.23 -6.60 13.15
N GLY A 68 -37.07 -5.83 12.46
CA GLY A 68 -36.73 -5.24 11.16
C GLY A 68 -35.52 -4.32 11.24
N LYS A 69 -35.49 -3.41 12.23
CA LYS A 69 -34.36 -2.49 12.46
C LYS A 69 -33.06 -3.22 12.81
N ILE A 70 -33.12 -4.24 13.65
CA ILE A 70 -31.96 -5.07 13.99
C ILE A 70 -31.44 -5.79 12.74
N LYS A 71 -32.35 -6.32 11.90
CA LYS A 71 -31.95 -6.97 10.64
C LYS A 71 -31.28 -5.98 9.69
N GLU A 72 -31.87 -4.81 9.47
CA GLU A 72 -31.27 -3.74 8.64
C GLU A 72 -29.88 -3.35 9.14
N ALA A 73 -29.72 -3.15 10.45
CA ALA A 73 -28.43 -2.82 11.04
C ALA A 73 -27.41 -3.96 10.88
N LYS A 74 -27.84 -5.21 11.05
CA LYS A 74 -26.98 -6.38 10.85
C LYS A 74 -26.51 -6.50 9.41
N ASP A 75 -27.43 -6.35 8.46
CA ASP A 75 -27.13 -6.45 7.03
C ASP A 75 -26.18 -5.30 6.61
N PHE A 76 -26.41 -4.09 7.10
CA PHE A 76 -25.51 -2.95 6.90
C PHE A 76 -24.10 -3.23 7.42
N VAL A 77 -23.95 -3.64 8.69
CA VAL A 77 -22.63 -3.94 9.29
C VAL A 77 -21.93 -5.08 8.54
N SER A 78 -22.68 -6.10 8.11
CA SER A 78 -22.11 -7.21 7.35
C SER A 78 -21.59 -6.78 5.98
N ASN A 79 -22.27 -5.85 5.30
CA ASN A 79 -21.83 -5.32 4.02
C ASN A 79 -20.59 -4.44 4.20
N GLU A 80 -20.60 -3.51 5.15
CA GLU A 80 -19.43 -2.66 5.45
C GLU A 80 -18.19 -3.49 5.80
N LEU A 81 -18.35 -4.59 6.53
CA LEU A 81 -17.24 -5.50 6.86
C LEU A 81 -16.67 -6.19 5.60
N SER A 82 -17.56 -6.62 4.69
CA SER A 82 -17.17 -7.25 3.42
C SER A 82 -16.47 -6.27 2.47
N ASP A 83 -16.99 -5.04 2.41
CA ASP A 83 -16.40 -3.98 1.59
C ASP A 83 -15.03 -3.59 2.14
N SER A 84 -14.90 -3.45 3.47
CA SER A 84 -13.61 -3.18 4.11
C SER A 84 -12.57 -4.29 3.89
N ASP A 85 -12.95 -5.57 3.93
CA ASP A 85 -12.03 -6.69 3.64
C ASP A 85 -11.61 -6.70 2.16
N THR A 86 -12.53 -6.30 1.27
CA THR A 86 -12.24 -6.16 -0.17
C THR A 86 -11.28 -5.01 -0.42
N ASP A 87 -11.53 -3.85 0.19
CA ASP A 87 -10.69 -2.67 0.09
C ASP A 87 -9.29 -2.94 0.65
N GLU A 88 -9.19 -3.61 1.81
CA GLU A 88 -7.90 -4.00 2.40
C GLU A 88 -7.08 -4.85 1.42
N LYS A 89 -7.69 -5.88 0.84
CA LYS A 89 -7.02 -6.76 -0.14
C LYS A 89 -6.57 -5.99 -1.38
N GLN A 90 -7.41 -5.12 -1.92
CA GLN A 90 -7.08 -4.32 -3.10
C GLN A 90 -5.93 -3.35 -2.81
N VAL A 91 -5.93 -2.70 -1.65
CA VAL A 91 -4.86 -1.80 -1.22
C VAL A 91 -3.56 -2.57 -1.04
N CYS A 92 -3.58 -3.72 -0.37
CA CYS A 92 -2.40 -4.57 -0.21
C CYS A 92 -1.82 -5.01 -1.57
N GLU A 93 -2.65 -5.51 -2.49
CA GLU A 93 -2.20 -5.88 -3.83
C GLU A 93 -1.60 -4.69 -4.60
N HIS A 94 -2.20 -3.50 -4.48
CA HIS A 94 -1.70 -2.30 -5.14
C HIS A 94 -0.33 -1.89 -4.58
N ILE A 95 -0.14 -1.97 -3.25
CA ILE A 95 1.13 -1.69 -2.59
C ILE A 95 2.20 -2.68 -3.09
N GLU A 96 1.90 -3.97 -3.11
CA GLU A 96 2.82 -5.01 -3.59
C GLU A 96 3.23 -4.80 -5.05
N LYS A 97 2.26 -4.57 -5.94
CA LYS A 97 2.51 -4.29 -7.37
C LYS A 97 3.36 -3.03 -7.56
N SER A 98 3.09 -1.98 -6.77
CA SER A 98 3.86 -0.73 -6.82
C SER A 98 5.29 -0.93 -6.34
N ALA A 99 5.51 -1.67 -5.25
CA ALA A 99 6.83 -1.99 -4.72
C ALA A 99 7.64 -2.81 -5.71
N GLU A 100 7.03 -3.83 -6.32
CA GLU A 100 7.68 -4.68 -7.32
C GLU A 100 8.03 -3.88 -8.59
N SER A 101 7.16 -2.98 -9.04
CA SER A 101 7.46 -2.07 -10.16
C SER A 101 8.67 -1.17 -9.87
N ALA A 102 8.72 -0.58 -8.67
CA ALA A 102 9.84 0.26 -8.25
C ALA A 102 11.15 -0.53 -8.19
N LYS A 103 11.12 -1.75 -7.63
CA LYS A 103 12.27 -2.66 -7.59
C LYS A 103 12.79 -2.97 -8.99
N ASN A 104 11.92 -3.39 -9.90
CA ASN A 104 12.29 -3.71 -11.28
C ASN A 104 12.93 -2.51 -12.00
N LYS A 105 12.43 -1.29 -11.75
CA LYS A 105 13.01 -0.07 -12.30
C LYS A 105 14.41 0.20 -11.77
N ILE A 106 14.63 0.03 -10.47
CA ILE A 106 15.95 0.17 -9.83
C ILE A 106 16.93 -0.87 -10.38
N GLU A 107 16.50 -2.12 -10.51
CA GLU A 107 17.33 -3.20 -11.06
C GLU A 107 17.73 -2.94 -12.51
N SER A 108 16.80 -2.48 -13.35
CA SER A 108 17.10 -2.08 -14.73
C SER A 108 18.11 -0.95 -14.80
N GLN A 109 17.91 0.12 -14.03
CA GLN A 109 18.84 1.25 -14.00
C GLN A 109 20.22 0.86 -13.48
N THR A 110 20.28 -0.02 -12.48
CA THR A 110 21.54 -0.54 -11.95
C THR A 110 22.30 -1.32 -13.01
N LYS A 111 21.61 -2.19 -13.76
CA LYS A 111 22.19 -2.95 -14.86
C LYS A 111 22.74 -2.02 -15.95
N ASP A 112 21.95 -1.03 -16.38
CA ASP A 112 22.36 -0.07 -17.40
C ASP A 112 23.61 0.72 -16.99
N LEU A 113 23.68 1.15 -15.72
CA LEU A 113 24.84 1.85 -15.19
C LEU A 113 26.09 0.96 -15.16
N ILE A 114 25.95 -0.29 -14.74
CA ILE A 114 27.05 -1.26 -14.72
C ILE A 114 27.55 -1.55 -16.14
N ASP A 115 26.66 -1.75 -17.10
CA ASP A 115 27.04 -2.07 -18.48
C ASP A 115 27.70 -0.87 -19.18
N ASN A 116 27.21 0.35 -18.91
CA ASN A 116 27.86 1.58 -19.34
C ASN A 116 29.27 1.73 -18.74
N LEU A 117 29.43 1.43 -17.45
CA LEU A 117 30.73 1.50 -16.78
C LEU A 117 31.71 0.49 -17.37
N LYS A 118 31.27 -0.77 -17.57
CA LYS A 118 32.08 -1.82 -18.22
C LYS A 118 32.54 -1.40 -19.61
N THR A 119 31.63 -0.82 -20.40
CA THR A 119 31.94 -0.36 -21.76
C THR A 119 33.00 0.75 -21.73
N LYS A 120 32.83 1.75 -20.85
CA LYS A 120 33.82 2.83 -20.67
C LYS A 120 35.19 2.28 -20.25
N TYR A 121 35.23 1.34 -19.31
CA TYR A 121 36.48 0.72 -18.88
C TYR A 121 37.13 -0.12 -19.99
N ALA A 122 36.34 -0.86 -20.77
CA ALA A 122 36.85 -1.63 -21.90
C ALA A 122 37.48 -0.71 -22.95
N THR A 123 36.83 0.39 -23.29
CA THR A 123 37.39 1.41 -24.20
C THR A 123 38.66 2.02 -23.62
N TYR A 124 38.66 2.41 -22.34
CA TYR A 124 39.82 2.97 -21.68
C TYR A 124 41.02 2.00 -21.71
N ILE A 125 40.79 0.73 -21.38
CA ILE A 125 41.83 -0.31 -21.43
C ILE A 125 42.37 -0.45 -22.86
N GLN A 126 41.51 -0.48 -23.88
CA GLN A 126 41.94 -0.55 -25.27
C GLN A 126 42.79 0.66 -25.68
N THR A 127 42.39 1.87 -25.27
CA THR A 127 43.17 3.09 -25.51
C THR A 127 44.55 3.01 -24.85
N VAL A 128 44.61 2.61 -23.58
CA VAL A 128 45.87 2.44 -22.85
C VAL A 128 46.75 1.38 -23.50
N GLN A 129 46.20 0.23 -23.90
CA GLN A 129 46.94 -0.82 -24.61
C GLN A 129 47.49 -0.35 -25.95
N ALA A 130 46.70 0.40 -26.73
CA ALA A 130 47.16 1.02 -27.96
C ALA A 130 48.30 2.02 -27.69
N ILE A 131 48.22 2.77 -26.58
CA ILE A 131 49.28 3.69 -26.19
C ILE A 131 50.57 2.95 -25.88
N VAL A 132 50.51 1.92 -25.03
CA VAL A 132 51.65 1.07 -24.65
C VAL A 132 52.30 0.47 -25.89
N LYS A 133 51.52 -0.08 -26.83
CA LYS A 133 52.04 -0.64 -28.07
C LYS A 133 52.84 0.37 -28.89
N THR A 134 52.35 1.60 -29.06
CA THR A 134 53.12 2.61 -29.79
C THR A 134 54.40 3.01 -29.05
N VAL A 135 54.37 3.04 -27.71
CA VAL A 135 55.55 3.38 -26.90
C VAL A 135 56.62 2.30 -27.09
N THR A 136 56.26 1.02 -27.00
CA THR A 136 57.21 -0.09 -27.19
C THR A 136 57.78 -0.15 -28.61
N GLU A 137 56.96 0.11 -29.64
CA GLU A 137 57.42 0.25 -31.03
C GLU A 137 58.41 1.41 -31.20
N THR A 138 58.17 2.52 -30.50
CA THR A 138 59.03 3.70 -30.52
C THR A 138 60.36 3.40 -29.82
N GLU A 139 60.33 2.76 -28.65
CA GLU A 139 61.53 2.33 -27.92
C GLU A 139 62.39 1.37 -28.76
N THR A 140 61.78 0.40 -29.42
CA THR A 140 62.48 -0.56 -30.29
C THR A 140 63.22 0.15 -31.42
N LYS A 141 62.55 1.09 -32.11
CA LYS A 141 63.19 1.91 -33.16
C LYS A 141 64.33 2.78 -32.65
N ILE A 142 64.22 3.31 -31.42
CA ILE A 142 65.30 4.08 -30.79
C ILE A 142 66.52 3.18 -30.54
N LEU A 143 66.31 1.95 -30.06
CA LEU A 143 67.39 0.98 -29.84
C LEU A 143 68.08 0.59 -31.16
N GLU A 144 67.30 0.32 -32.21
CA GLU A 144 67.84 0.03 -33.55
C GLU A 144 68.69 1.19 -34.07
N LEU A 145 68.20 2.43 -33.96
CA LEU A 145 68.95 3.61 -34.37
C LEU A 145 70.23 3.79 -33.56
N ARG A 146 70.17 3.57 -32.25
CA ARG A 146 71.35 3.66 -31.39
C ARG A 146 72.42 2.64 -31.81
N LYS A 147 72.01 1.42 -32.16
CA LYS A 147 72.93 0.41 -32.69
C LYS A 147 73.54 0.86 -34.01
N SER A 148 72.72 1.31 -34.98
CA SER A 148 73.22 1.83 -36.25
C SER A 148 74.16 3.02 -36.10
N VAL A 149 73.95 3.88 -35.09
CA VAL A 149 74.88 4.99 -34.78
C VAL A 149 76.20 4.46 -34.24
N ASN A 150 76.19 3.47 -33.35
CA ASN A 150 77.43 2.87 -32.82
C ASN A 150 78.24 2.17 -33.92
N ASP A 151 77.57 1.57 -34.91
CA ASP A 151 78.22 0.87 -36.01
C ASP A 151 78.87 1.84 -37.04
N ILE A 152 78.63 3.17 -36.97
CA ILE A 152 79.15 4.17 -37.94
C ILE A 152 80.67 4.20 -38.02
N ASP A 153 81.35 4.04 -36.88
CA ASP A 153 82.80 4.18 -36.81
C ASP A 153 83.54 2.99 -37.46
N ASP A 154 82.84 1.87 -37.68
CA ASP A 154 83.39 0.62 -38.19
C ASP A 154 83.20 0.41 -39.71
N ILE A 155 82.69 1.41 -40.44
CA ILE A 155 82.35 1.32 -41.88
C ILE A 155 83.08 2.36 -42.73
N GLU A 156 83.28 2.04 -44.01
CA GLU A 156 83.91 2.94 -44.98
C GLU A 156 83.15 4.27 -45.15
N TRP A 157 83.88 5.37 -45.36
CA TRP A 157 83.34 6.73 -45.45
C TRP A 157 82.17 6.89 -46.45
N THR A 158 82.20 6.19 -47.58
CA THR A 158 81.12 6.20 -48.59
C THR A 158 79.83 5.56 -48.05
N GLN A 159 79.95 4.51 -47.24
CA GLN A 159 78.83 3.82 -46.60
C GLN A 159 78.28 4.63 -45.41
N GLN A 160 79.14 5.38 -44.71
CA GLN A 160 78.74 6.28 -43.63
C GLN A 160 77.75 7.35 -44.11
N VAL A 161 77.99 7.96 -45.28
CA VAL A 161 77.08 8.99 -45.84
C VAL A 161 75.69 8.43 -46.11
N GLU A 162 75.60 7.20 -46.62
CA GLU A 162 74.32 6.54 -46.89
C GLU A 162 73.59 6.16 -45.60
N LEU A 163 74.33 5.67 -44.60
CA LEU A 163 73.80 5.35 -43.28
C LEU A 163 73.30 6.60 -42.55
N PHE A 164 74.01 7.72 -42.64
CA PHE A 164 73.61 9.01 -42.06
C PHE A 164 72.28 9.51 -42.65
N SER A 165 72.08 9.35 -43.96
CA SER A 165 70.80 9.65 -44.63
C SER A 165 69.65 8.80 -44.09
N LYS A 166 69.87 7.49 -43.88
CA LYS A 166 68.89 6.55 -43.31
C LYS A 166 68.54 6.92 -41.86
N ILE A 167 69.55 7.15 -41.01
CA ILE A 167 69.35 7.56 -39.61
C ILE A 167 68.58 8.88 -39.53
N LYS A 168 68.94 9.88 -40.35
CA LYS A 168 68.25 11.18 -40.40
C LYS A 168 66.77 11.04 -40.79
N LYS A 169 66.44 10.19 -41.76
CA LYS A 169 65.05 9.88 -42.14
C LYS A 169 64.29 9.21 -41.00
N SER A 170 64.89 8.22 -40.34
CA SER A 170 64.29 7.51 -39.21
C SER A 170 64.06 8.41 -37.99
N ILE A 171 65.00 9.31 -37.67
CA ILE A 171 64.83 10.33 -36.61
C ILE A 171 63.65 11.27 -36.93
N ASN A 172 63.51 11.69 -38.19
CA ASN A 172 62.37 12.53 -38.59
C ASN A 172 61.03 11.79 -38.48
N SER A 173 61.00 10.50 -38.80
CA SER A 173 59.83 9.63 -38.61
C SER A 173 59.49 9.43 -37.13
N LEU A 174 60.48 9.31 -36.25
CA LEU A 174 60.24 9.25 -34.80
C LEU A 174 59.69 10.57 -34.25
N LYS A 175 60.21 11.71 -34.72
CA LYS A 175 59.71 13.04 -34.32
C LYS A 175 58.23 13.24 -34.66
N THR A 176 57.75 12.68 -35.78
CA THR A 176 56.34 12.75 -36.14
C THR A 176 55.50 11.80 -35.28
N MET A 177 55.98 10.59 -34.99
CA MET A 177 55.29 9.64 -34.10
C MET A 177 55.11 10.17 -32.66
N VAL A 178 56.10 10.88 -32.11
CA VAL A 178 56.05 11.42 -30.74
C VAL A 178 55.18 12.68 -30.62
N LYS A 179 55.09 13.50 -31.68
CA LYS A 179 54.28 14.73 -31.66
C LYS A 179 52.78 14.48 -31.61
N ILE A 180 52.28 13.36 -32.14
CA ILE A 180 50.84 13.09 -32.29
C ILE A 180 50.15 12.73 -30.95
N LYS A 181 50.90 12.45 -29.88
CA LYS A 181 50.33 11.95 -28.61
C LYS A 181 50.23 12.97 -27.47
N LYS A 182 50.56 14.24 -27.70
CA LYS A 182 50.50 15.27 -26.64
C LYS A 182 49.12 15.93 -26.49
N ASP A 183 48.17 15.61 -27.37
CA ASP A 183 46.86 16.26 -27.50
C ASP A 183 45.66 15.34 -27.14
N ILE A 184 45.88 14.27 -26.37
CA ILE A 184 44.83 13.41 -25.75
C ILE A 184 44.97 13.51 -24.24
#